data_AF-A0A1Y2FXS5-F1
#
_entry.id   AF-A0A1Y2FXS5-F1
#
_cell.length_a   1.000
_cell.length_b   1.000
_cell.length_c   1.000
_cell.angle_alpha   90.00
_cell.angle_beta   90.00
_cell.angle_gamma   90.00
#
_symmetry.space_group_name_H-M   'P 1'
#
loop_
_entity.id
_entity.type
_entity.pdbx_description
1 polymer ?
#
loop_
_entity_poly.entity_id
_entity_poly.type
_entity_poly.pdbx_seq_one_letter_code
_entity_poly.pdbx_strand_id
1 'polypeptide(L)'
;MSDNGDDEGMTYNDEPQFDDEQQVDEDFNDDADANEAGVGGTTGDMEVIAPTGGAGQVNGTGNAKKNSKARAVAKADRQTTPYMTKYEKARILGTRALQISMNAPVLVALEGETDPLVIAQKELSAKKIPLLIRRFLPDGSYEDWSVQELIVS
;
A
#
# COMPACT_ATOMS: atom_id res chain seq x y z
N MET A 1 22.23 62.27 -46.10
CA MET A 1 21.38 62.94 -45.10
C MET A 1 19.97 62.45 -45.35
N SER A 2 19.37 61.76 -44.37
CA SER A 2 17.93 61.79 -44.04
C SER A 2 16.95 61.23 -45.11
N ASP A 3 15.93 60.44 -44.82
CA ASP A 3 15.26 60.04 -43.58
C ASP A 3 14.21 58.98 -43.93
N ASN A 4 13.89 58.11 -42.97
CA ASN A 4 13.04 56.91 -43.05
C ASN A 4 11.54 57.23 -43.15
N GLY A 5 10.73 56.31 -43.71
CA GLY A 5 9.27 56.40 -43.60
C GLY A 5 8.50 55.25 -44.23
N ASP A 6 8.82 54.00 -43.90
CA ASP A 6 8.15 52.81 -44.41
C ASP A 6 7.15 52.34 -43.34
N ASP A 7 5.89 52.77 -43.50
CA ASP A 7 4.74 52.50 -42.63
C ASP A 7 4.22 51.07 -42.87
N GLU A 8 4.74 50.11 -42.10
CA GLU A 8 4.32 48.70 -42.11
C GLU A 8 3.07 48.51 -41.24
N GLY A 9 1.90 48.62 -41.86
CA GLY A 9 0.61 48.24 -41.27
C GLY A 9 0.49 46.72 -41.12
N MET A 10 1.08 46.16 -40.07
CA MET A 10 0.96 44.74 -39.71
C MET A 10 -0.39 44.45 -39.04
N THR A 11 -0.97 43.35 -39.48
CA THR A 11 -2.31 42.86 -39.15
C THR A 11 -2.39 42.45 -37.68
N TYR A 12 -3.42 42.90 -36.95
CA TYR A 12 -3.73 42.41 -35.61
C TYR A 12 -4.13 40.94 -35.68
N ASN A 13 -3.17 40.04 -35.43
CA ASN A 13 -3.43 38.65 -35.12
C ASN A 13 -3.79 38.61 -33.62
N ASP A 14 -5.06 38.43 -33.32
CA ASP A 14 -5.62 38.31 -31.97
C ASP A 14 -5.24 36.93 -31.41
N GLU A 15 -3.99 36.76 -30.99
CA GLU A 15 -3.58 35.64 -30.15
C GLU A 15 -3.57 36.09 -28.69
N PRO A 16 -4.31 35.44 -27.78
CA PRO A 16 -4.19 35.71 -26.37
C PRO A 16 -2.78 35.31 -25.92
N GLN A 17 -1.96 36.30 -25.57
CA GLN A 17 -0.74 36.11 -24.80
C GLN A 17 -1.15 35.52 -23.45
N PHE A 18 -0.90 34.21 -23.27
CA PHE A 18 -0.92 33.61 -21.96
C PHE A 18 0.26 34.19 -21.19
N ASP A 19 -0.06 35.13 -20.30
CA ASP A 19 0.88 35.79 -19.40
C ASP A 19 1.41 34.72 -18.43
N ASP A 20 2.60 34.19 -18.74
CA ASP A 20 3.33 33.17 -17.97
C ASP A 20 3.98 33.80 -16.72
N GLU A 21 3.18 34.52 -15.92
CA GLU A 21 3.54 34.92 -14.56
C GLU A 21 2.54 34.30 -13.57
N GLN A 22 2.47 32.96 -13.57
CA GLN A 22 2.03 32.25 -12.38
C GLN A 22 3.10 32.46 -11.31
N GLN A 23 2.84 33.43 -10.44
CA GLN A 23 3.50 33.57 -9.14
C GLN A 23 3.55 32.19 -8.50
N VAL A 24 4.76 31.65 -8.39
CA VAL A 24 5.00 30.48 -7.58
C VAL A 24 4.83 30.96 -6.15
N ASP A 25 3.69 30.65 -5.55
CA ASP A 25 3.49 30.84 -4.11
C ASP A 25 4.53 29.96 -3.40
N GLU A 26 5.70 30.52 -3.07
CA GLU A 26 6.80 29.85 -2.35
C GLU A 26 6.48 29.54 -0.87
N ASP A 27 5.19 29.45 -0.52
CA ASP A 27 4.73 29.00 0.80
C ASP A 27 4.14 27.58 0.72
N PHE A 28 4.75 26.70 -0.08
CA PHE A 28 4.62 25.26 0.15
C PHE A 28 5.39 24.92 1.42
N ASN A 29 4.71 25.12 2.54
CA ASN A 29 5.19 24.86 3.88
C ASN A 29 5.59 23.38 3.98
N ASP A 30 6.87 23.09 3.74
CA ASP A 30 7.48 21.75 3.78
C ASP A 30 7.76 21.29 5.22
N ASP A 31 6.89 21.70 6.14
CA ASP A 31 6.71 21.06 7.45
C ASP A 31 5.76 19.85 7.31
N ALA A 32 5.94 19.09 6.23
CA ALA A 32 5.51 17.70 6.19
C ALA A 32 6.34 16.97 7.25
N ASP A 33 5.79 16.89 8.46
CA ASP A 33 6.28 16.05 9.54
C ASP A 33 6.59 14.66 8.97
N ALA A 34 7.87 14.42 8.70
CA ALA A 34 8.41 13.18 8.17
C ALA A 34 8.35 12.02 9.18
N ASN A 35 7.41 12.10 10.13
CA ASN A 35 7.11 11.08 11.14
C ASN A 35 5.67 10.58 11.08
N GLU A 36 4.92 10.76 9.98
CA GLU A 36 3.73 9.93 9.76
C GLU A 36 4.11 8.54 9.21
N ALA A 37 4.93 7.83 9.99
CA ALA A 37 5.09 6.38 9.90
C ALA A 37 3.79 5.72 10.36
N GLY A 38 2.78 5.67 9.48
CA GLY A 38 1.47 5.19 9.94
C GLY A 38 0.36 5.02 8.93
N VAL A 39 0.57 5.03 7.60
CA VAL A 39 -0.48 4.60 6.65
C VAL A 39 -0.55 3.06 6.59
N GLY A 40 -0.76 2.45 7.75
CA GLY A 40 -1.30 1.12 7.88
C GLY A 40 -2.77 1.29 8.24
N GLY A 41 -3.65 1.38 7.25
CA GLY A 41 -5.10 1.35 7.48
C GLY A 41 -5.46 0.10 8.25
N THR A 42 -5.54 0.20 9.58
CA THR A 42 -6.04 -0.84 10.45
C THR A 42 -7.54 -0.79 10.40
N THR A 43 -8.12 -1.29 9.31
CA THR A 43 -9.51 -1.74 9.35
C THR A 43 -9.52 -2.80 10.46
N GLY A 44 -10.16 -2.46 11.59
CA GLY A 44 -10.04 -3.19 12.87
C GLY A 44 -10.56 -4.62 12.84
N ASP A 45 -11.05 -5.07 11.69
CA ASP A 45 -11.59 -6.38 11.40
C ASP A 45 -10.54 -7.39 10.88
N MET A 46 -9.31 -6.97 10.58
CA MET A 46 -8.28 -7.88 10.05
C MET A 46 -6.82 -7.56 10.43
N GLU A 47 -6.03 -8.62 10.69
CA GLU A 47 -4.57 -8.57 10.90
C GLU A 47 -3.85 -9.54 9.94
N VAL A 48 -2.69 -9.12 9.40
CA VAL A 48 -1.79 -9.97 8.60
C VAL A 48 -0.58 -10.32 9.46
N ILE A 49 -0.36 -11.62 9.70
CA ILE A 49 0.66 -12.13 10.62
C ILE A 49 1.82 -12.72 9.81
N ALA A 50 3.04 -12.25 10.08
CA ALA A 50 4.28 -12.79 9.51
C ALA A 50 4.94 -13.82 10.46
N PRO A 51 5.51 -14.93 9.95
CA PRO A 51 6.05 -16.02 10.75
C PRO A 51 7.47 -15.79 11.29
N THR A 52 8.05 -14.60 11.15
CA THR A 52 9.43 -14.32 11.58
C THR A 52 9.47 -13.48 12.86
N GLY A 53 9.95 -14.09 13.95
CA GLY A 53 10.26 -13.42 15.21
C GLY A 53 11.55 -12.60 15.20
N GLY A 54 11.69 -11.63 14.27
CA GLY A 54 12.90 -10.81 14.18
C GLY A 54 12.69 -9.47 13.48
N ALA A 55 12.93 -8.39 14.25
CA ALA A 55 13.14 -6.99 13.86
C ALA A 55 12.02 -6.31 13.07
N GLY A 56 10.99 -5.89 13.80
CA GLY A 56 9.89 -5.08 13.29
C GLY A 56 8.62 -5.31 14.08
N GLN A 57 8.71 -5.32 15.41
CA GLN A 57 7.51 -5.06 16.22
C GLN A 57 7.15 -3.61 15.88
N VAL A 58 6.26 -3.43 14.91
CA VAL A 58 5.53 -2.17 14.80
C VAL A 58 4.76 -2.15 16.11
N ASN A 59 5.27 -1.37 17.06
CA ASN A 59 4.54 -1.00 18.24
C ASN A 59 3.40 -0.11 17.73
N GLY A 60 2.34 -0.76 17.25
CA GLY A 60 1.03 -0.16 17.24
C GLY A 60 0.72 0.14 18.70
N THR A 61 1.05 1.34 19.15
CA THR A 61 0.52 1.97 20.36
C THR A 61 -0.97 2.26 20.14
N GLY A 62 -1.72 1.25 19.72
CA GLY A 62 -3.16 1.18 19.93
C GLY A 62 -3.32 0.67 21.36
N ASN A 63 -3.98 1.46 22.18
CA ASN A 63 -4.28 1.18 23.57
C ASN A 63 -5.09 -0.13 23.67
N ALA A 64 -4.42 -1.28 23.59
CA ALA A 64 -4.98 -2.61 23.76
C ALA A 64 -5.24 -2.80 25.26
N LYS A 65 -6.26 -2.10 25.75
CA LYS A 65 -6.98 -2.53 26.95
C LYS A 65 -7.19 -4.03 26.82
N LYS A 66 -6.64 -4.76 27.80
CA LYS A 66 -6.86 -6.18 28.07
C LYS A 66 -8.35 -6.51 27.95
N ASN A 67 -8.86 -6.75 26.75
CA ASN A 67 -10.18 -7.29 26.54
C ASN A 67 -10.06 -8.81 26.51
N SER A 68 -10.61 -9.42 27.55
CA SER A 68 -11.13 -10.79 27.61
C SER A 68 -10.76 -11.68 26.42
N LYS A 69 -9.71 -12.50 26.58
CA LYS A 69 -9.32 -13.65 25.73
C LYS A 69 -10.15 -13.78 24.44
N ALA A 70 -9.78 -13.04 23.39
CA ALA A 70 -10.30 -13.29 22.05
C ALA A 70 -10.09 -14.78 21.72
N ARG A 71 -11.18 -15.50 21.43
CA ARG A 71 -11.17 -16.96 21.30
C ARG A 71 -10.77 -17.33 19.87
N ALA A 72 -9.68 -18.07 19.71
CA ALA A 72 -9.33 -18.67 18.42
C ALA A 72 -10.37 -19.74 18.05
N VAL A 73 -10.88 -19.69 16.82
CA VAL A 73 -11.76 -20.71 16.24
C VAL A 73 -10.90 -21.82 15.62
N ALA A 74 -11.23 -23.07 15.91
CA ALA A 74 -10.50 -24.22 15.37
C ALA A 74 -10.70 -24.34 13.85
N LYS A 75 -9.74 -24.94 13.14
CA LYS A 75 -9.78 -25.05 11.67
C LYS A 75 -11.04 -25.73 11.13
N ALA A 76 -11.56 -26.73 11.85
CA ALA A 76 -12.77 -27.45 11.47
C ALA A 76 -14.06 -26.63 11.64
N ASP A 77 -14.04 -25.63 12.52
CA ASP A 77 -15.21 -24.84 12.91
C ASP A 77 -15.25 -23.46 12.23
N ARG A 78 -14.35 -23.20 11.28
CA ARG A 78 -14.30 -21.93 10.53
C ARG A 78 -15.53 -21.79 9.64
N GLN A 79 -16.13 -20.61 9.63
CA GLN A 79 -17.35 -20.31 8.88
C GLN A 79 -17.13 -19.27 7.78
N THR A 80 -16.03 -18.49 7.85
CA THR A 80 -15.78 -17.47 6.84
C THR A 80 -15.41 -18.07 5.48
N THR A 81 -15.55 -17.27 4.42
CA THR A 81 -15.38 -17.69 3.02
C THR A 81 -13.97 -18.23 2.73
N PRO A 82 -13.81 -19.33 1.97
CA PRO A 82 -12.49 -19.80 1.55
C PRO A 82 -11.83 -18.90 0.48
N TYR A 83 -12.54 -17.89 -0.02
CA TYR A 83 -12.02 -16.95 -0.99
C TYR A 83 -11.29 -15.79 -0.32
N MET A 84 -10.19 -15.37 -0.94
CA MET A 84 -9.46 -14.18 -0.57
C MET A 84 -10.25 -12.94 -1.00
N THR A 85 -10.49 -12.03 -0.07
CA THR A 85 -11.15 -10.76 -0.39
C THR A 85 -10.20 -9.82 -1.13
N LYS A 86 -10.75 -8.84 -1.86
CA LYS A 86 -9.93 -7.81 -2.52
C LYS A 86 -9.08 -7.00 -1.52
N TYR A 87 -9.59 -6.81 -0.30
CA TYR A 87 -8.90 -6.09 0.78
C TYR A 87 -7.73 -6.91 1.33
N GLU A 88 -7.95 -8.21 1.51
CA GLU A 88 -6.92 -9.18 1.89
C GLU A 88 -5.79 -9.20 0.86
N LYS A 89 -6.14 -9.37 -0.42
CA LYS A 89 -5.18 -9.40 -1.53
C LYS A 89 -4.32 -8.14 -1.55
N ALA A 90 -4.94 -6.97 -1.47
CA ALA A 90 -4.21 -5.70 -1.46
C ALA A 90 -3.24 -5.60 -0.28
N ARG A 91 -3.70 -5.96 0.93
CA ARG A 91 -2.88 -5.89 2.14
C ARG A 91 -1.71 -6.88 2.13
N ILE A 92 -1.96 -8.12 1.70
CA ILE A 92 -0.94 -9.16 1.56
C ILE A 92 0.14 -8.72 0.58
N LEU A 93 -0.25 -8.21 -0.60
CA LEU A 93 0.70 -7.73 -1.60
C LEU A 93 1.50 -6.54 -1.07
N GLY A 94 0.86 -5.57 -0.41
CA GLY A 94 1.55 -4.42 0.19
C GLY A 94 2.54 -4.83 1.28
N THR A 95 2.12 -5.64 2.26
CA THR A 95 3.00 -6.14 3.32
C THR A 95 4.14 -6.97 2.76
N ARG A 96 3.87 -7.83 1.78
CA ARG A 96 4.92 -8.70 1.21
C ARG A 96 5.90 -7.91 0.34
N ALA A 97 5.42 -6.97 -0.47
CA ALA A 97 6.27 -6.08 -1.25
C ALA A 97 7.19 -5.26 -0.34
N LEU A 98 6.67 -4.74 0.78
CA LEU A 98 7.48 -4.04 1.78
C LEU A 98 8.56 -4.93 2.39
N GLN A 99 8.24 -6.19 2.70
CA GLN A 99 9.24 -7.14 3.19
C GLN A 99 10.35 -7.35 2.16
N ILE A 100 9.99 -7.54 0.88
CA ILE A 100 10.94 -7.74 -0.22
C ILE A 100 11.83 -6.50 -0.41
N SER A 101 11.25 -5.30 -0.33
CA SER A 101 12.03 -4.06 -0.43
C SER A 101 13.03 -3.90 0.73
N MET A 102 12.71 -4.45 1.90
CA MET A 102 13.62 -4.58 3.04
C MET A 102 14.53 -5.82 2.96
N ASN A 103 14.80 -6.30 1.75
CA ASN A 103 15.67 -7.45 1.45
C ASN A 103 15.25 -8.77 2.13
N ALA A 104 13.96 -8.96 2.44
CA ALA A 104 13.49 -10.25 2.93
C ALA A 104 13.67 -11.36 1.88
N PRO A 105 13.86 -12.63 2.29
CA PRO A 105 14.06 -13.74 1.37
C PRO A 105 12.85 -13.94 0.44
N VAL A 106 13.11 -14.02 -0.87
CA VAL A 106 12.13 -14.33 -1.91
C VAL A 106 12.04 -15.84 -2.12
N LEU A 107 10.83 -16.39 -2.21
CA LEU A 107 10.56 -17.83 -2.27
C LEU A 107 10.23 -18.34 -3.68
N VAL A 108 10.19 -17.45 -4.67
CA VAL A 108 10.03 -17.76 -6.11
C VAL A 108 11.29 -17.47 -6.89
N ALA A 109 11.44 -18.12 -8.04
CA ALA A 109 12.52 -17.80 -8.98
C ALA A 109 12.25 -16.43 -9.64
N LEU A 110 13.29 -15.59 -9.66
CA LEU A 110 13.29 -14.32 -10.36
C LEU A 110 13.78 -14.54 -11.80
N GLU A 111 13.05 -13.99 -12.76
CA GLU A 111 13.30 -14.01 -14.20
C GLU A 111 13.64 -12.60 -14.71
N GLY A 112 14.24 -11.78 -13.85
CA GLY A 112 14.58 -10.38 -14.13
C GLY A 112 13.60 -9.36 -13.55
N GLU A 113 12.61 -9.79 -12.75
CA GLU A 113 11.77 -8.86 -12.01
C GLU A 113 12.59 -8.14 -10.93
N THR A 114 12.53 -6.80 -10.92
CA THR A 114 13.20 -5.94 -9.94
C THR A 114 12.21 -5.24 -9.01
N ASP A 115 10.97 -5.05 -9.45
CA ASP A 115 9.92 -4.42 -8.66
C ASP A 115 9.41 -5.36 -7.54
N PRO A 116 9.52 -4.97 -6.25
CA PRO A 116 9.02 -5.75 -5.13
C PRO A 116 7.53 -6.13 -5.24
N LEU A 117 6.70 -5.27 -5.83
CA LEU A 117 5.27 -5.55 -5.99
C LEU A 117 5.04 -6.67 -7.00
N VAL A 118 5.75 -6.65 -8.13
CA VAL A 118 5.67 -7.71 -9.15
C VAL A 118 6.17 -9.03 -8.57
N ILE A 119 7.26 -9.01 -7.79
CA ILE A 119 7.77 -10.21 -7.12
C ILE A 119 6.72 -10.75 -6.12
N ALA A 120 6.10 -9.89 -5.32
CA ALA A 120 5.02 -10.30 -4.40
C ALA A 120 3.81 -10.89 -5.14
N GLN A 121 3.43 -10.34 -6.29
CA GLN A 121 2.36 -10.90 -7.14
C GLN A 121 2.72 -12.29 -7.68
N LYS A 122 3.99 -12.48 -8.08
CA LYS A 122 4.52 -13.78 -8.50
C LYS A 122 4.49 -14.79 -7.36
N GLU A 123 4.88 -14.40 -6.16
CA GLU A 123 4.78 -15.25 -4.96
C GLU A 123 3.34 -15.60 -4.58
N LEU A 124 2.40 -14.64 -4.68
CA LEU A 124 0.99 -14.88 -4.40
C LEU A 124 0.39 -15.89 -5.38
N SER A 125 0.70 -15.73 -6.67
CA SER A 125 0.25 -16.63 -7.75
C SER A 125 0.82 -18.04 -7.59
N ALA A 126 2.07 -18.15 -7.10
CA ALA A 126 2.71 -19.42 -6.78
C ALA A 126 2.30 -20.00 -5.40
N LYS A 127 1.40 -19.35 -4.64
CA LYS A 127 1.00 -19.76 -3.28
C LYS A 127 2.18 -19.90 -2.31
N LYS A 128 3.21 -19.07 -2.46
CA LYS A 128 4.43 -19.15 -1.63
C LYS A 128 4.55 -18.07 -0.56
N ILE A 129 3.62 -17.12 -0.49
CA ILE A 129 3.65 -16.08 0.54
C ILE A 129 3.48 -16.75 1.93
N PRO A 130 4.45 -16.58 2.85
CA PRO A 130 4.39 -17.19 4.17
C PRO A 130 3.68 -16.23 5.13
N LEU A 131 2.40 -15.91 4.92
CA LEU A 131 1.63 -15.03 5.81
C LEU A 131 0.33 -15.73 6.24
N LEU A 132 -0.19 -15.32 7.40
CA LEU A 132 -1.53 -15.69 7.88
C LEU A 132 -2.42 -14.45 7.91
N ILE A 133 -3.71 -14.65 7.69
CA ILE A 133 -4.77 -13.67 7.81
C ILE A 133 -5.59 -14.02 9.03
N ARG A 134 -5.69 -13.09 9.98
CA ARG A 134 -6.62 -13.21 11.10
C ARG A 134 -7.88 -12.41 10.80
N ARG A 135 -9.00 -13.11 10.66
CA ARG A 135 -10.34 -12.51 10.48
C ARG A 135 -11.04 -12.43 11.82
N PHE A 136 -11.40 -11.23 12.27
CA PHE A 136 -12.15 -11.04 13.50
C PHE A 136 -13.65 -11.18 13.24
N LEU A 137 -14.33 -11.95 14.09
CA LEU A 137 -15.78 -12.10 14.08
C LEU A 137 -16.42 -11.04 14.99
N PRO A 138 -17.71 -10.70 14.79
CA PRO A 138 -18.39 -9.67 15.59
C PRO A 138 -18.47 -9.99 17.10
N ASP A 139 -18.36 -11.27 17.47
CA ASP A 139 -18.33 -11.74 18.86
C ASP A 139 -16.94 -11.61 19.52
N GLY A 140 -15.94 -11.11 18.78
CA GLY A 140 -14.55 -10.96 19.22
C GLY A 140 -13.70 -12.23 19.11
N SER A 141 -14.26 -13.34 18.62
CA SER A 141 -13.48 -14.51 18.22
C SER A 141 -12.77 -14.26 16.88
N TYR A 142 -11.83 -15.12 16.50
CA TYR A 142 -11.11 -14.97 15.23
C TYR A 142 -10.76 -16.28 14.56
N GLU A 143 -10.60 -16.22 13.23
CA GLU A 143 -10.17 -17.32 12.38
C GLU A 143 -8.82 -16.98 11.71
N ASP A 144 -7.82 -17.84 11.89
CA ASP A 144 -6.49 -17.68 11.27
C ASP A 144 -6.41 -18.49 9.95
N TRP A 145 -6.42 -17.82 8.81
CA TRP A 145 -6.34 -18.40 7.47
C TRP A 145 -4.93 -18.28 6.89
N SER A 146 -4.40 -19.36 6.33
CA SER A 146 -3.14 -19.25 5.57
C SER A 146 -3.38 -18.59 4.21
N VAL A 147 -2.51 -17.68 3.80
CA VAL A 147 -2.56 -17.11 2.43
C VAL A 147 -2.47 -18.21 1.36
N GLN A 148 -1.77 -19.31 1.67
CA GLN A 148 -1.60 -20.45 0.78
C GLN A 148 -2.90 -21.24 0.56
N GLU A 149 -3.77 -21.32 1.59
CA GLU A 149 -5.01 -22.11 1.53
C GLU A 149 -6.20 -21.33 0.96
N LEU A 150 -6.16 -20.00 0.93
CA LEU A 150 -7.24 -19.17 0.39
C LEU A 150 -7.31 -19.22 -1.13
N ILE A 151 -8.50 -19.23 -1.71
CA ILE A 151 -8.72 -19.19 -3.16
C ILE A 151 -8.61 -17.75 -3.64
N VAL A 152 -7.72 -17.48 -4.59
CA VAL A 152 -7.60 -16.13 -5.20
C VAL A 152 -8.53 -16.09 -6.41
N SER A 153 -9.44 -15.11 -6.41
CA SER A 153 -10.31 -14.80 -7.56
C SER A 153 -9.76 -13.67 -8.42
#